data_AF-A0A7X3L0T5-F1
#
_entry.id   AF-A0A7X3L0T5-F1
#
_cell.length_a   1.000
_cell.length_b   1.000
_cell.length_c   1.000
_cell.angle_alpha   90.00
_cell.angle_beta   90.00
_cell.angle_gamma   90.00
#
_symmetry.space_group_name_H-M   'P 1'
#
loop_
_entity.id
_entity.type
_entity.pdbx_description
1 polymer ?
#
loop_
_entity_poly.entity_id
_entity_poly.type
_entity_poly.pdbx_seq_one_letter_code
_entity_poly.pdbx_strand_id
1 'polypeptide(L)'
;MNASDIKERNEGGAQQPGKVWLVGVGPGDPELVTVKAVRALAEAQVWLVDDLVPASIQNYASPGTQMVPVGKRGGRCSVSQTSIQALTLEHARAGRCVARVKGGDPLTFGRGGEEAAFLRGHGIEVEVVNGISSGVAAAQSLGIALTHREHCHGVTFVTAHTRGDGDPDWCALAASGTTLVIYMGMLRIASIRDALLRAGMRPDTPAAVVMQASCSDERQWTGTLLTLADAIAAGLESPAIILIGDVVGTVPVTKASAPEVLTLADLPPVFSPLPAVLLPSPTEWERGWGRGPEALLADPS
;
A
#
# COMPACT_ATOMS: atom_id res chain seq x y z
N MET A 1 48.89 -13.20 -38.85
CA MET A 1 47.99 -13.02 -37.70
C MET A 1 48.83 -12.35 -36.63
N ASN A 2 48.66 -11.04 -36.44
CA ASN A 2 49.51 -10.26 -35.54
C ASN A 2 48.96 -10.31 -34.11
N ALA A 3 49.87 -10.27 -33.13
CA ALA A 3 49.57 -10.24 -31.70
C ALA A 3 48.76 -8.99 -31.25
N SER A 4 48.50 -8.05 -32.16
CA SER A 4 47.62 -6.90 -31.98
C SER A 4 46.13 -7.26 -32.02
N ASP A 5 45.74 -8.35 -32.66
CA ASP A 5 44.32 -8.72 -32.84
C ASP A 5 43.74 -9.52 -31.64
N ILE A 6 44.59 -9.84 -30.65
CA ILE A 6 44.21 -10.59 -29.44
C ILE A 6 43.94 -9.64 -28.26
N LYS A 7 44.30 -8.35 -28.37
CA LYS A 7 44.19 -7.39 -27.26
C LYS A 7 42.89 -6.61 -27.19
N GLU A 8 41.99 -6.74 -28.17
CA GLU A 8 40.68 -6.04 -28.20
C GLU A 8 39.48 -6.94 -27.86
N ARG A 9 39.69 -8.19 -27.43
CA ARG A 9 38.62 -9.13 -27.08
C ARG A 9 38.36 -9.31 -25.58
N ASN A 10 38.92 -8.46 -24.72
CA ASN A 10 38.82 -8.62 -23.27
C ASN A 10 38.48 -7.33 -22.50
N GLU A 11 37.63 -6.49 -23.08
CA GLU A 11 36.79 -5.57 -22.31
C GLU A 11 35.38 -6.18 -22.26
N GLY A 12 35.19 -7.14 -21.34
CA GLY A 12 33.84 -7.58 -20.97
C GLY A 12 33.13 -6.38 -20.36
N GLY A 13 32.45 -5.59 -21.20
CA GLY A 13 31.70 -4.41 -20.76
C GLY A 13 30.83 -4.81 -19.59
N ALA A 14 31.10 -4.23 -18.42
CA ALA A 14 30.34 -4.54 -17.21
C ALA A 14 28.87 -4.28 -17.54
N GLN A 15 28.08 -5.36 -17.63
CA GLN A 15 26.67 -5.25 -17.97
C GLN A 15 26.02 -4.36 -16.92
N GLN A 16 25.41 -3.25 -17.35
CA GLN A 16 24.81 -2.31 -16.43
C GLN A 16 23.76 -3.04 -15.57
N PRO A 17 23.77 -2.84 -14.25
CA PRO A 17 22.77 -3.46 -13.39
C PRO A 17 21.36 -3.06 -13.84
N GLY A 18 20.44 -4.02 -13.78
CA GLY A 18 19.04 -3.77 -14.04
C GLY A 18 18.41 -2.94 -12.92
N LYS A 19 17.38 -2.17 -13.29
CA LYS A 19 16.61 -1.36 -12.37
C LYS A 19 15.69 -2.23 -11.50
N VAL A 20 15.49 -1.81 -10.25
CA VAL A 20 14.53 -2.44 -9.34
C VAL A 20 13.40 -1.49 -9.01
N TRP A 21 12.16 -1.95 -9.12
CA TRP A 21 10.99 -1.29 -8.56
C TRP A 21 10.50 -2.00 -7.31
N LEU A 22 10.30 -1.26 -6.23
CA LEU A 22 9.52 -1.72 -5.08
C LEU A 22 8.08 -1.27 -5.29
N VAL A 23 7.20 -2.20 -5.66
CA VAL A 23 5.85 -1.88 -6.16
C VAL A 23 4.79 -2.30 -5.15
N GLY A 24 4.04 -1.31 -4.65
CA GLY A 24 2.80 -1.54 -3.93
C GLY A 24 1.66 -1.78 -4.90
N VAL A 25 1.01 -2.93 -4.77
CA VAL A 25 -0.13 -3.30 -5.64
C VAL A 25 -1.48 -3.11 -4.97
N GLY A 26 -1.49 -2.45 -3.82
CA GLY A 26 -2.74 -2.14 -3.14
C GLY A 26 -3.26 -3.30 -2.27
N PRO A 27 -4.42 -3.09 -1.64
CA PRO A 27 -4.96 -3.94 -0.59
C PRO A 27 -5.47 -5.31 -1.05
N GLY A 28 -5.87 -5.46 -2.32
CA GLY A 28 -6.54 -6.66 -2.80
C GLY A 28 -7.16 -6.47 -4.18
N ASP A 29 -8.06 -5.50 -4.29
CA ASP A 29 -8.74 -5.16 -5.54
C ASP A 29 -7.74 -4.72 -6.63
N PRO A 30 -7.69 -5.40 -7.79
CA PRO A 30 -6.88 -4.99 -8.93
C PRO A 30 -7.15 -3.56 -9.42
N GLU A 31 -8.36 -3.04 -9.25
CA GLU A 31 -8.70 -1.68 -9.66
C GLU A 31 -8.05 -0.60 -8.78
N LEU A 32 -7.56 -0.98 -7.58
CA LEU A 32 -6.83 -0.09 -6.67
C LEU A 32 -5.32 -0.07 -6.95
N VAL A 33 -4.85 -0.79 -7.98
CA VAL A 33 -3.46 -0.70 -8.44
C VAL A 33 -3.24 0.65 -9.12
N THR A 34 -2.15 1.33 -8.76
CA THR A 34 -1.85 2.63 -9.37
C THR A 34 -1.41 2.48 -10.81
N VAL A 35 -1.70 3.48 -11.66
CA VAL A 35 -1.23 3.50 -13.06
C VAL A 35 0.30 3.42 -13.15
N LYS A 36 1.03 3.90 -12.14
CA LYS A 36 2.48 3.78 -12.07
C LYS A 36 2.91 2.34 -11.75
N ALA A 37 2.19 1.64 -10.87
CA ALA A 37 2.45 0.24 -10.57
C ALA A 37 2.23 -0.64 -11.80
N VAL A 38 1.13 -0.45 -12.54
CA VAL A 38 0.89 -1.18 -13.80
C VAL A 38 2.04 -1.02 -14.78
N ARG A 39 2.54 0.22 -14.98
CA ARG A 39 3.69 0.49 -15.87
C ARG A 39 4.97 -0.22 -15.40
N ALA A 40 5.32 -0.09 -14.12
CA ALA A 40 6.51 -0.75 -13.57
C ALA A 40 6.43 -2.29 -13.65
N LEU A 41 5.25 -2.85 -13.39
CA LEU A 41 4.97 -4.29 -13.48
C LEU A 41 5.13 -4.81 -14.92
N ALA A 42 4.61 -4.07 -15.90
CA ALA A 42 4.74 -4.42 -17.32
C ALA A 42 6.18 -4.34 -17.84
N GLU A 43 7.00 -3.43 -17.31
CA GLU A 43 8.41 -3.27 -17.71
C GLU A 43 9.34 -4.31 -17.07
N ALA A 44 8.99 -4.84 -15.90
CA ALA A 44 9.84 -5.76 -15.17
C ALA A 44 9.87 -7.16 -15.80
N GLN A 45 11.08 -7.72 -15.94
CA GLN A 45 11.31 -9.07 -16.47
C GLN A 45 11.16 -10.15 -15.39
N VAL A 46 11.42 -9.78 -14.13
CA VAL A 46 11.34 -10.69 -12.99
C VAL A 46 10.49 -10.05 -11.90
N TRP A 47 9.52 -10.80 -11.39
CA TRP A 47 8.70 -10.39 -10.26
C TRP A 47 9.05 -11.23 -9.04
N LEU A 48 9.44 -10.58 -7.95
CA LEU A 48 9.57 -11.21 -6.63
C LEU A 48 8.32 -10.88 -5.80
N VAL A 49 7.41 -11.86 -5.68
CA VAL A 49 6.02 -11.66 -5.24
C VAL A 49 5.82 -12.09 -3.77
N ASP A 50 5.35 -11.16 -2.93
CA ASP A 50 4.96 -11.44 -1.53
C ASP A 50 3.65 -12.25 -1.41
N ASP A 51 3.41 -12.89 -0.26
CA ASP A 51 2.21 -13.72 -0.04
C ASP A 51 0.90 -12.95 -0.12
N LEU A 52 0.91 -11.70 0.33
CA LEU A 52 -0.29 -10.86 0.42
C LEU A 52 -0.70 -10.28 -0.95
N VAL A 53 0.05 -10.60 -2.02
CA VAL A 53 -0.29 -10.17 -3.37
C VAL A 53 -1.32 -11.15 -3.94
N PRO A 54 -2.52 -10.67 -4.34
CA PRO A 54 -3.52 -11.54 -4.92
C PRO A 54 -3.10 -12.02 -6.30
N ALA A 55 -3.52 -13.23 -6.66
CA ALA A 55 -3.15 -13.86 -7.93
C ALA A 55 -3.58 -13.03 -9.16
N SER A 56 -4.67 -12.26 -9.05
CA SER A 56 -5.18 -11.38 -10.10
C SER A 56 -4.16 -10.33 -10.59
N ILE A 57 -3.20 -9.93 -9.75
CA ILE A 57 -2.14 -8.97 -10.13
C ILE A 57 -1.25 -9.52 -11.26
N GLN A 58 -1.17 -10.84 -11.43
CA GLN A 58 -0.42 -11.47 -12.52
C GLN A 58 -0.93 -11.04 -13.91
N ASN A 59 -2.16 -10.53 -14.01
CA ASN A 59 -2.74 -10.04 -15.26
C ASN A 59 -2.03 -8.79 -15.80
N TYR A 60 -1.26 -8.08 -14.97
CA TYR A 60 -0.45 -6.93 -15.39
C TYR A 60 0.95 -7.31 -15.89
N ALA A 61 1.30 -8.60 -15.88
CA ALA A 61 2.62 -9.06 -16.31
C ALA A 61 2.72 -9.14 -17.83
N SER A 62 3.86 -8.68 -18.36
CA SER A 62 4.20 -8.89 -19.75
C SER A 62 4.44 -10.38 -20.05
N PRO A 63 4.14 -10.87 -21.26
CA PRO A 63 4.48 -12.23 -21.65
C PRO A 63 5.96 -12.55 -21.42
N GLY A 64 6.23 -13.70 -20.79
CA GLY A 64 7.60 -14.12 -20.47
C GLY A 64 8.17 -13.57 -19.15
N THR A 65 7.39 -12.78 -18.39
CA THR A 65 7.77 -12.35 -17.03
C THR A 65 7.99 -13.56 -16.13
N GLN A 66 9.17 -13.65 -15.51
CA GLN A 66 9.47 -14.68 -14.53
C GLN A 66 8.91 -14.29 -13.16
N MET A 67 7.96 -15.06 -12.63
CA MET A 67 7.41 -14.84 -11.29
C MET A 67 8.07 -15.77 -10.27
N VAL A 68 8.60 -15.20 -9.20
CA VAL A 68 9.24 -15.93 -8.09
C VAL A 68 8.51 -15.57 -6.80
N PRO A 69 7.76 -16.52 -6.19
CA PRO A 69 7.14 -16.29 -4.89
C PRO A 69 8.21 -16.23 -3.80
N VAL A 70 8.19 -15.20 -2.96
CA VAL A 70 9.19 -14.98 -1.88
C VAL A 70 8.58 -15.00 -0.47
N GLY A 71 7.28 -15.25 -0.35
CA GLY A 71 6.58 -15.32 0.92
C GLY A 71 6.43 -16.74 1.53
N LYS A 72 5.89 -16.76 2.76
CA LYS A 72 5.47 -17.90 3.59
C LYS A 72 4.26 -18.64 3.04
N ARG A 73 4.41 -19.42 1.97
CA ARG A 73 3.41 -20.46 1.64
C ARG A 73 3.66 -21.75 2.44
N GLY A 74 2.66 -22.17 3.23
CA GLY A 74 2.48 -23.57 3.65
C GLY A 74 3.47 -24.14 4.66
N GLY A 75 3.70 -23.47 5.79
CA GLY A 75 4.41 -24.08 6.95
C GLY A 75 5.92 -24.32 6.76
N ARG A 76 6.53 -23.85 5.69
CA ARG A 76 8.00 -23.89 5.50
C ARG A 76 8.67 -22.69 6.17
N CYS A 77 9.94 -22.86 6.55
CA CYS A 77 10.81 -21.78 7.01
C CYS A 77 10.76 -20.61 6.01
N SER A 78 10.39 -19.44 6.49
CA SER A 78 10.30 -18.22 5.69
C SER A 78 11.62 -17.96 4.95
N VAL A 79 11.55 -17.52 3.69
CA VAL A 79 12.69 -16.86 3.07
C VAL A 79 13.02 -15.64 3.92
N SER A 80 14.22 -15.61 4.50
CA SER A 80 14.62 -14.50 5.36
C SER A 80 14.62 -13.21 4.54
N GLN A 81 14.40 -12.06 5.17
CA GLN A 81 14.50 -10.77 4.47
C GLN A 81 15.84 -10.63 3.73
N THR A 82 16.91 -11.06 4.37
CA THR A 82 18.26 -11.08 3.80
C THR A 82 18.33 -11.91 2.53
N SER A 83 17.64 -13.06 2.51
CA SER A 83 17.57 -13.93 1.33
C SER A 83 16.76 -13.28 0.19
N ILE A 84 15.66 -12.59 0.50
CA ILE A 84 14.87 -11.84 -0.52
C ILE A 84 15.72 -10.70 -1.11
N GLN A 85 16.41 -9.95 -0.24
CA GLN A 85 17.32 -8.88 -0.64
C GLN A 85 18.47 -9.40 -1.52
N ALA A 86 19.10 -10.51 -1.13
CA ALA A 86 20.16 -11.15 -1.90
C ALA A 86 19.67 -11.62 -3.27
N LEU A 87 18.50 -12.25 -3.33
CA LEU A 87 17.89 -12.69 -4.59
C LEU A 87 17.59 -11.48 -5.50
N THR A 88 17.02 -10.41 -4.94
CA THR A 88 16.73 -9.18 -5.70
C THR A 88 18.01 -8.59 -6.30
N LEU A 89 19.07 -8.53 -5.50
CA LEU A 89 20.39 -8.05 -5.92
C LEU A 89 21.01 -8.95 -7.00
N GLU A 90 20.88 -10.27 -6.89
CA GLU A 90 21.36 -11.21 -7.89
C GLU A 90 20.70 -10.98 -9.25
N HIS A 91 19.36 -10.84 -9.28
CA HIS A 91 18.63 -10.54 -10.49
C HIS A 91 19.06 -9.20 -11.11
N ALA A 92 19.15 -8.15 -10.30
CA ALA A 92 19.56 -6.83 -10.75
C ALA A 92 21.00 -6.83 -11.30
N ARG A 93 21.95 -7.48 -10.62
CA ARG A 93 23.35 -7.59 -11.09
C ARG A 93 23.50 -8.38 -12.39
N ALA A 94 22.57 -9.29 -12.67
CA ALA A 94 22.49 -9.97 -13.96
C ALA A 94 21.90 -9.08 -15.08
N GLY A 95 21.71 -7.78 -14.84
CA GLY A 95 21.15 -6.83 -15.81
C GLY A 95 19.65 -6.94 -16.00
N ARG A 96 18.94 -7.71 -15.15
CA ARG A 96 17.49 -7.91 -15.27
C ARG A 96 16.73 -6.82 -14.53
N CYS A 97 15.69 -6.29 -15.17
CA CYS A 97 14.75 -5.37 -14.54
C CYS A 97 13.82 -6.15 -13.60
N VAL A 98 13.74 -5.75 -12.32
CA VAL A 98 13.05 -6.51 -11.26
C VAL A 98 11.92 -5.69 -10.64
N ALA A 99 10.73 -6.27 -10.55
CA ALA A 99 9.66 -5.78 -9.70
C ALA A 99 9.61 -6.59 -8.41
N ARG A 100 9.83 -5.93 -7.30
CA ARG A 100 9.54 -6.47 -5.97
C ARG A 100 8.08 -6.12 -5.64
N VAL A 101 7.20 -7.10 -5.81
CA VAL A 101 5.75 -6.92 -5.76
C VAL A 101 5.25 -7.17 -4.34
N LYS A 102 4.65 -6.14 -3.74
CA LYS A 102 4.26 -6.12 -2.32
C LYS A 102 2.79 -5.73 -2.18
N GLY A 103 2.06 -6.46 -1.33
CA GLY A 103 0.68 -6.09 -0.98
C GLY A 103 0.63 -4.77 -0.21
N GLY A 104 -0.41 -3.99 -0.44
CA GLY A 104 -0.59 -2.66 0.12
C GLY A 104 0.42 -1.65 -0.42
N ASP A 105 1.04 -0.91 0.50
CA ASP A 105 2.08 0.08 0.21
C ASP A 105 3.46 -0.42 0.69
N PRO A 106 4.55 -0.29 -0.09
CA PRO A 106 5.88 -0.80 0.29
C PRO A 106 6.44 -0.17 1.56
N LEU A 107 6.05 1.07 1.87
CA LEU A 107 6.61 1.88 2.95
C LEU A 107 5.75 1.84 4.21
N THR A 108 4.54 1.27 4.15
CA THR A 108 3.66 1.11 5.32
C THR A 108 3.78 -0.30 5.87
N PHE A 109 4.64 -0.49 6.88
CA PHE A 109 4.94 -1.80 7.50
C PHE A 109 5.41 -2.91 6.52
N GLY A 110 5.74 -2.54 5.28
CA GLY A 110 6.16 -3.47 4.22
C GLY A 110 7.67 -3.71 4.15
N ARG A 111 8.48 -3.04 4.98
CA ARG A 111 9.96 -3.09 4.96
C ARG A 111 10.62 -2.58 3.67
N GLY A 112 9.88 -1.89 2.80
CA GLY A 112 10.41 -1.36 1.54
C GLY A 112 11.58 -0.39 1.72
N GLY A 113 11.61 0.36 2.83
CA GLY A 113 12.75 1.22 3.17
C GLY A 113 14.04 0.45 3.40
N GLU A 114 13.98 -0.69 4.11
CA GLU A 114 15.14 -1.57 4.34
C GLU A 114 15.64 -2.18 3.02
N GLU A 115 14.72 -2.67 2.19
CA GLU A 115 15.04 -3.25 0.88
C GLU A 115 15.68 -2.21 -0.06
N ALA A 116 15.11 -0.99 -0.13
CA ALA A 116 15.65 0.08 -0.95
C ALA A 116 17.04 0.52 -0.49
N ALA A 117 17.26 0.69 0.82
CA ALA A 117 18.54 1.07 1.37
C ALA A 117 19.62 0.00 1.09
N PHE A 118 19.28 -1.28 1.27
CA PHE A 118 20.17 -2.40 0.96
C PHE A 118 20.61 -2.38 -0.51
N LEU A 119 19.67 -2.28 -1.44
CA LEU A 119 19.95 -2.32 -2.88
C LEU A 119 20.73 -1.09 -3.36
N ARG A 120 20.36 0.11 -2.89
CA ARG A 120 21.11 1.35 -3.19
C ARG A 120 22.54 1.29 -2.65
N GLY A 121 22.74 0.71 -1.47
CA GLY A 121 24.07 0.46 -0.90
C GLY A 121 24.95 -0.45 -1.77
N HIS A 122 24.35 -1.24 -2.67
CA HIS A 122 25.05 -2.08 -3.65
C HIS A 122 25.08 -1.48 -5.06
N GLY A 123 24.75 -0.18 -5.21
CA GLY A 123 24.80 0.53 -6.49
C GLY A 123 23.65 0.19 -7.45
N ILE A 124 22.55 -0.37 -6.95
CA ILE A 124 21.36 -0.67 -7.77
C ILE A 124 20.43 0.55 -7.77
N GLU A 125 19.94 0.92 -8.97
CA GLU A 125 18.88 1.92 -9.09
C GLU A 125 17.57 1.34 -8.54
N VAL A 126 16.99 2.03 -7.56
CA VAL A 126 15.73 1.62 -6.93
C VAL A 126 14.71 2.74 -6.97
N GLU A 127 13.56 2.43 -7.55
CA GLU A 127 12.38 3.28 -7.53
C GLU A 127 11.28 2.66 -6.65
N VAL A 128 10.69 3.47 -5.79
CA VAL A 128 9.52 3.05 -5.00
C VAL A 128 8.26 3.53 -5.72
N VAL A 129 7.33 2.61 -5.91
CA VAL A 129 5.99 2.89 -6.44
C VAL A 129 4.99 2.62 -5.33
N ASN A 130 4.39 3.68 -4.80
CA ASN A 130 3.41 3.59 -3.73
C ASN A 130 2.14 2.87 -4.18
N GLY A 131 1.51 2.22 -3.21
CA GLY A 131 0.22 1.56 -3.36
C GLY A 131 -0.79 2.10 -2.36
N ILE A 132 -2.06 1.73 -2.52
CA ILE A 132 -3.08 2.02 -1.51
C ILE A 132 -2.86 1.10 -0.31
N SER A 133 -2.81 1.66 0.90
CA SER A 133 -2.61 0.88 2.11
C SER A 133 -3.90 0.21 2.58
N SER A 134 -3.82 -1.02 3.09
CA SER A 134 -4.98 -1.79 3.56
C SER A 134 -5.78 -1.10 4.67
N GLY A 135 -5.13 -0.27 5.49
CA GLY A 135 -5.83 0.53 6.51
C GLY A 135 -6.76 1.60 5.93
N VAL A 136 -6.38 2.20 4.79
CA VAL A 136 -7.23 3.15 4.07
C VAL A 136 -8.38 2.41 3.39
N ALA A 137 -8.08 1.28 2.76
CA ALA A 137 -9.10 0.44 2.11
C ALA A 137 -10.12 -0.11 3.10
N ALA A 138 -9.68 -0.54 4.28
CA ALA A 138 -10.56 -1.02 5.35
C ALA A 138 -11.54 0.08 5.81
N ALA A 139 -11.07 1.31 5.98
CA ALA A 139 -11.94 2.44 6.31
C ALA A 139 -12.96 2.73 5.20
N GLN A 140 -12.52 2.72 3.93
CA GLN A 140 -13.40 2.90 2.78
C GLN A 140 -14.48 1.80 2.70
N SER A 141 -14.13 0.55 2.99
CA SER A 141 -15.10 -0.55 2.95
C SER A 141 -16.10 -0.53 4.11
N LEU A 142 -15.70 0.04 5.26
CA LEU A 142 -16.62 0.36 6.35
C LEU A 142 -17.50 1.59 6.06
N GLY A 143 -17.25 2.33 4.97
CA GLY A 143 -17.96 3.57 4.65
C GLY A 143 -17.59 4.73 5.59
N ILE A 144 -16.39 4.71 6.19
CA ILE A 144 -15.93 5.74 7.12
C ILE A 144 -14.70 6.47 6.60
N ALA A 145 -14.53 7.71 7.05
CA ALA A 145 -13.26 8.41 6.94
C ALA A 145 -12.34 8.03 8.11
N LEU A 146 -11.03 7.92 7.85
CA LEU A 146 -10.05 7.73 8.93
C LEU A 146 -9.96 8.93 9.87
N THR A 147 -10.30 10.11 9.38
CA THR A 147 -10.34 11.36 10.14
C THR A 147 -11.66 12.07 9.91
N HIS A 148 -12.27 12.60 10.96
CA HIS A 148 -13.48 13.42 10.87
C HIS A 148 -13.38 14.58 11.84
N ARG A 149 -13.68 15.81 11.39
CA ARG A 149 -13.41 17.04 12.16
C ARG A 149 -14.05 17.04 13.55
N GLU A 150 -15.21 16.39 13.67
CA GLU A 150 -15.98 16.30 14.92
C GLU A 150 -15.61 15.09 15.80
N HIS A 151 -14.81 14.14 15.28
CA HIS A 151 -14.50 12.88 15.98
C HIS A 151 -13.02 12.69 16.27
N CYS A 152 -12.11 13.12 15.39
CA CYS A 152 -10.67 13.06 15.64
C CYS A 152 -9.88 14.02 14.74
N HIS A 153 -8.74 14.50 15.25
CA HIS A 153 -7.83 15.39 14.50
C HIS A 153 -6.65 14.66 13.87
N GLY A 154 -6.64 13.32 13.94
CA GLY A 154 -5.54 12.52 13.41
C GLY A 154 -5.85 11.04 13.36
N VAL A 155 -4.97 10.33 12.67
CA VAL A 155 -4.98 8.88 12.53
C VAL A 155 -3.58 8.35 12.89
N THR A 156 -3.54 7.24 13.64
CA THR A 156 -2.29 6.57 13.98
C THR A 156 -2.26 5.18 13.37
N PHE A 157 -1.37 4.98 12.41
CA PHE A 157 -1.05 3.67 11.87
C PHE A 157 -0.03 3.00 12.78
N VAL A 158 -0.34 1.81 13.29
CA VAL A 158 0.55 1.09 14.22
C VAL A 158 0.58 -0.39 13.87
N THR A 159 1.73 -1.03 14.04
CA THR A 159 1.85 -2.48 14.00
C THR A 159 1.79 -3.04 15.41
N ALA A 160 1.03 -4.12 15.60
CA ALA A 160 1.03 -4.85 16.87
C ALA A 160 2.30 -5.71 17.07
N HIS A 161 3.27 -5.67 16.15
CA HIS A 161 4.55 -6.37 16.28
C HIS A 161 5.69 -5.35 16.25
N THR A 162 6.41 -5.21 17.36
CA THR A 162 7.68 -4.48 17.37
C THR A 162 8.87 -5.45 17.28
N ARG A 163 10.03 -4.93 16.90
CA ARG A 163 11.27 -5.72 16.87
C ARG A 163 11.67 -6.07 18.30
N GLY A 164 11.70 -7.36 18.64
CA GLY A 164 12.17 -7.87 19.95
C GLY A 164 11.06 -8.08 20.99
N ASP A 165 9.87 -8.52 20.56
CA ASP A 165 8.71 -8.86 21.41
C ASP A 165 8.14 -7.71 22.27
N GLY A 166 8.54 -6.47 22.00
CA GLY A 166 7.99 -5.29 22.67
C GLY A 166 6.60 -4.93 22.17
N ASP A 167 5.90 -4.14 22.96
CA ASP A 167 4.61 -3.55 22.60
C ASP A 167 4.75 -2.10 22.14
N PRO A 168 3.87 -1.64 21.23
CA PRO A 168 3.64 -0.22 21.08
C PRO A 168 3.29 0.43 22.42
N ASP A 169 3.58 1.72 22.56
CA ASP A 169 3.17 2.47 23.73
C ASP A 169 1.64 2.68 23.73
N TRP A 170 0.92 1.69 24.24
CA TRP A 170 -0.54 1.71 24.29
C TRP A 170 -1.09 2.86 25.12
N CYS A 171 -0.34 3.34 26.13
CA CYS A 171 -0.70 4.51 26.92
C CYS A 171 -0.69 5.78 26.07
N ALA A 172 0.39 6.02 25.34
CA ALA A 172 0.47 7.16 24.43
C ALA A 172 -0.57 7.07 23.30
N LEU A 173 -0.81 5.87 22.76
CA LEU A 173 -1.80 5.65 21.71
C LEU A 173 -3.22 5.94 22.21
N ALA A 174 -3.58 5.48 23.41
CA ALA A 174 -4.88 5.78 24.01
C ALA A 174 -5.06 7.27 24.32
N ALA A 175 -4.01 7.92 24.83
CA ALA A 175 -4.03 9.35 25.13
C ALA A 175 -4.08 10.24 23.88
N SER A 176 -3.69 9.73 22.71
CA SER A 176 -3.62 10.52 21.47
C SER A 176 -4.97 10.99 20.96
N GLY A 177 -6.07 10.29 21.30
CA GLY A 177 -7.41 10.57 20.77
C GLY A 177 -7.55 10.43 19.25
N THR A 178 -6.57 9.81 18.58
CA THR A 178 -6.62 9.54 17.14
C THR A 178 -7.40 8.27 16.84
N THR A 179 -7.83 8.11 15.59
CA THR A 179 -8.26 6.81 15.07
C THR A 179 -7.06 5.88 15.00
N LEU A 180 -7.10 4.75 15.71
CA LEU A 180 -6.05 3.74 15.65
C LEU A 180 -6.33 2.78 14.49
N VAL A 181 -5.34 2.61 13.62
CA VAL A 181 -5.35 1.63 12.52
C VAL A 181 -4.24 0.63 12.77
N ILE A 182 -4.60 -0.55 13.27
CA ILE A 182 -3.68 -1.54 13.81
C ILE A 182 -3.47 -2.68 12.81
N TYR A 183 -2.22 -2.86 12.40
CA TYR A 183 -1.76 -3.90 11.47
C TYR A 183 -1.22 -5.09 12.24
N MET A 184 -1.35 -6.28 11.65
CA MET A 184 -0.79 -7.53 12.19
C MET A 184 -1.24 -7.80 13.64
N GLY A 185 -2.47 -7.39 13.99
CA GLY A 185 -2.98 -7.44 15.35
C GLY A 185 -3.82 -8.66 15.70
N MET A 186 -4.30 -9.43 14.71
CA MET A 186 -5.30 -10.49 14.95
C MET A 186 -4.88 -11.54 15.98
N LEU A 187 -3.64 -12.05 15.89
CA LEU A 187 -3.11 -13.02 16.86
C LEU A 187 -3.03 -12.46 18.29
N ARG A 188 -3.02 -11.13 18.44
CA ARG A 188 -2.85 -10.41 19.69
C ARG A 188 -4.08 -9.59 20.07
N ILE A 189 -5.22 -9.80 19.41
CA ILE A 189 -6.39 -8.90 19.50
C ILE A 189 -6.91 -8.75 20.93
N ALA A 190 -6.94 -9.84 21.71
CA ALA A 190 -7.31 -9.80 23.12
C ALA A 190 -6.30 -9.01 23.97
N SER A 191 -4.99 -9.20 23.73
CA SER A 191 -3.94 -8.46 24.43
C SER A 191 -3.96 -6.98 24.09
N ILE A 192 -4.22 -6.61 22.83
CA ILE A 192 -4.38 -5.23 22.37
C ILE A 192 -5.56 -4.58 23.08
N ARG A 193 -6.72 -5.24 23.10
CA ARG A 193 -7.90 -4.79 23.85
C ARG A 193 -7.53 -4.51 25.30
N ASP A 194 -6.96 -5.50 25.99
CA ASP A 194 -6.69 -5.38 27.42
C ASP A 194 -5.67 -4.30 27.72
N ALA A 195 -4.68 -4.10 26.84
CA ALA A 195 -3.68 -3.04 26.98
C ALA A 195 -4.31 -1.65 26.81
N LEU A 196 -5.16 -1.45 25.81
CA LEU A 196 -5.86 -0.17 25.59
C LEU A 196 -6.84 0.15 26.72
N LEU A 197 -7.57 -0.84 27.24
CA LEU A 197 -8.43 -0.68 28.42
C LEU A 197 -7.63 -0.28 29.66
N ARG A 198 -6.50 -0.96 29.93
CA ARG A 198 -5.59 -0.59 31.04
C ARG A 198 -4.98 0.80 30.87
N ALA A 199 -4.73 1.20 29.63
CA ALA A 199 -4.26 2.54 29.27
C ALA A 199 -5.33 3.64 29.43
N GLY A 200 -6.57 3.27 29.80
CA GLY A 200 -7.66 4.22 30.07
C GLY A 200 -8.54 4.53 28.86
N MET A 201 -8.39 3.83 27.73
CA MET A 201 -9.33 3.95 26.62
C MET A 201 -10.73 3.44 27.04
N ARG A 202 -11.78 4.16 26.66
CA ARG A 202 -13.14 3.85 27.13
C ARG A 202 -13.60 2.47 26.60
N PRO A 203 -14.24 1.62 27.41
CA PRO A 203 -14.70 0.30 26.97
C PRO A 203 -15.70 0.35 25.81
N ASP A 204 -16.49 1.42 25.72
CA ASP A 204 -17.50 1.66 24.69
C ASP A 204 -16.95 2.32 23.42
N THR A 205 -15.64 2.58 23.33
CA THR A 205 -15.01 3.16 22.14
C THR A 205 -15.33 2.28 20.92
N PRO A 206 -15.89 2.84 19.84
CA PRO A 206 -16.24 2.06 18.65
C PRO A 206 -15.02 1.38 18.04
N ALA A 207 -15.21 0.14 17.59
CA ALA A 207 -14.16 -0.67 16.99
C ALA A 207 -14.69 -1.53 15.84
N ALA A 208 -13.81 -1.82 14.89
CA ALA A 208 -14.09 -2.67 13.75
C ALA A 208 -12.88 -3.53 13.40
N VAL A 209 -13.13 -4.65 12.75
CA VAL A 209 -12.11 -5.50 12.14
C VAL A 209 -12.53 -5.79 10.71
N VAL A 210 -11.62 -5.53 9.76
CA VAL A 210 -11.85 -5.79 8.33
C VAL A 210 -10.81 -6.80 7.87
N MET A 211 -11.26 -8.02 7.58
CA MET A 211 -10.48 -9.10 7.00
C MET A 211 -10.51 -9.00 5.48
N GLN A 212 -9.36 -9.19 4.83
CA GLN A 212 -9.24 -9.18 3.36
C GLN A 212 -9.82 -7.89 2.73
N ALA A 213 -9.44 -6.73 3.28
CA ALA A 213 -9.96 -5.44 2.83
C ALA A 213 -9.84 -5.27 1.30
N SER A 214 -10.91 -4.82 0.64
CA SER A 214 -11.13 -4.69 -0.82
C SER A 214 -11.18 -5.99 -1.63
N CYS A 215 -10.91 -7.16 -1.04
CA CYS A 215 -11.01 -8.43 -1.76
C CYS A 215 -12.47 -8.89 -1.87
N SER A 216 -12.74 -9.81 -2.81
CA SER A 216 -14.09 -10.40 -2.95
C SER A 216 -14.54 -11.22 -1.74
N ASP A 217 -13.61 -11.72 -0.94
CA ASP A 217 -13.83 -12.47 0.29
C ASP A 217 -13.73 -11.60 1.55
N GLU A 218 -13.87 -10.27 1.40
CA GLU A 218 -13.84 -9.35 2.53
C GLU A 218 -14.92 -9.69 3.57
N ARG A 219 -14.51 -9.66 4.84
CA ARG A 219 -15.42 -9.84 5.97
C ARG A 219 -15.18 -8.78 7.03
N GLN A 220 -16.26 -8.31 7.62
CA GLN A 220 -16.23 -7.22 8.58
C GLN A 220 -16.87 -7.64 9.90
N TRP A 221 -16.34 -7.09 11.00
CA TRP A 221 -16.95 -7.12 12.32
C TRP A 221 -16.94 -5.71 12.88
N THR A 222 -18.02 -5.32 13.56
CA THR A 222 -18.15 -4.03 14.26
C THR A 222 -18.64 -4.26 15.68
N GLY A 223 -18.22 -3.38 16.59
CA GLY A 223 -18.60 -3.42 17.99
C GLY A 223 -17.88 -2.33 18.78
N THR A 224 -17.46 -2.66 19.99
CA THR A 224 -16.73 -1.76 20.88
C THR A 224 -15.36 -2.32 21.22
N LEU A 225 -14.50 -1.51 21.83
CA LEU A 225 -13.22 -1.96 22.37
C LEU A 225 -13.43 -3.16 23.31
N LEU A 226 -14.43 -3.10 24.20
CA LEU A 226 -14.70 -4.18 25.15
C LEU A 226 -14.98 -5.53 24.46
N THR A 227 -15.71 -5.50 23.35
CA THR A 227 -16.12 -6.69 22.59
C THR A 227 -15.16 -7.04 21.45
N LEU A 228 -14.03 -6.34 21.31
CA LEU A 228 -13.12 -6.46 20.16
C LEU A 228 -12.66 -7.90 19.86
N ALA A 229 -12.46 -8.71 20.91
CA ALA A 229 -12.02 -10.10 20.75
C ALA A 229 -13.11 -11.01 20.13
N ASP A 230 -14.38 -10.60 20.14
CA ASP A 230 -15.50 -11.37 19.58
C ASP A 230 -15.39 -11.48 18.05
N ALA A 231 -14.57 -10.64 17.40
CA ALA A 231 -14.25 -10.77 15.98
C ALA A 231 -13.68 -12.15 15.62
N ILE A 232 -12.91 -12.80 16.52
CA ILE A 232 -12.40 -14.16 16.30
C ILE A 232 -13.55 -15.17 16.32
N ALA A 233 -14.49 -15.04 17.27
CA ALA A 233 -15.66 -15.90 17.35
C ALA A 233 -16.60 -15.71 16.14
N ALA A 234 -16.62 -14.51 15.55
CA ALA A 234 -17.27 -14.23 14.28
C ALA A 234 -16.52 -14.82 13.06
N GLY A 235 -15.37 -15.47 13.28
CA GLY A 235 -14.59 -16.17 12.26
C GLY A 235 -13.70 -15.27 11.43
N LEU A 236 -13.29 -14.10 11.93
CA LEU A 236 -12.30 -13.26 11.26
C LEU A 236 -10.89 -13.73 11.60
N GLU A 237 -10.02 -13.72 10.59
CA GLU A 237 -8.63 -14.18 10.67
C GLU A 237 -7.67 -13.19 9.98
N SER A 238 -6.38 -13.51 9.93
CA SER A 238 -5.42 -12.72 9.15
C SER A 238 -5.51 -13.06 7.65
N PRO A 239 -5.23 -12.10 6.74
CA PRO A 239 -4.89 -10.70 6.99
C PRO A 239 -6.12 -9.86 7.33
N ALA A 240 -6.03 -9.06 8.39
CA ALA A 240 -7.07 -8.10 8.77
C ALA A 240 -6.48 -6.84 9.39
N ILE A 241 -7.26 -5.75 9.29
CA ILE A 241 -6.99 -4.46 9.93
C ILE A 241 -7.98 -4.25 11.05
N ILE A 242 -7.48 -3.82 12.21
CA ILE A 242 -8.31 -3.43 13.35
C ILE A 242 -8.37 -1.90 13.36
N LEU A 243 -9.58 -1.33 13.42
CA LEU A 243 -9.82 0.09 13.53
C LEU A 243 -10.49 0.39 14.87
N ILE A 244 -9.99 1.37 15.62
CA ILE A 244 -10.54 1.75 16.93
C ILE A 244 -10.59 3.27 17.01
N GLY A 245 -11.75 3.83 17.33
CA GLY A 245 -11.94 5.27 17.52
C GLY A 245 -13.34 5.73 17.14
N ASP A 246 -13.67 6.96 17.52
CA ASP A 246 -15.04 7.49 17.42
C ASP A 246 -15.56 7.55 15.96
N VAL A 247 -14.67 7.70 14.96
CA VAL A 247 -15.05 7.63 13.54
C VAL A 247 -15.63 6.28 13.12
N VAL A 248 -15.32 5.20 13.81
CA VAL A 248 -15.91 3.88 13.51
C VAL A 248 -17.37 3.84 13.94
N GLY A 249 -17.79 4.67 14.90
CA GLY A 249 -19.19 4.80 15.31
C GLY A 249 -20.07 5.51 14.28
N THR A 250 -19.50 6.13 13.25
CA THR A 250 -20.27 6.83 12.20
C THR A 250 -20.72 5.90 11.07
N VAL A 251 -20.36 4.61 11.12
CA VAL A 251 -20.84 3.61 10.15
C VAL A 251 -22.37 3.63 10.17
N PRO A 252 -23.05 4.00 9.07
CA PRO A 252 -24.49 3.80 8.97
C PRO A 252 -24.77 2.32 9.22
N VAL A 253 -25.79 1.99 10.02
CA VAL A 253 -26.20 0.59 10.20
C VAL A 253 -26.80 0.08 8.89
N THR A 254 -25.94 -0.31 7.95
CA THR A 254 -26.34 -1.05 6.76
C THR A 254 -26.39 -2.50 7.15
N LYS A 255 -27.60 -3.07 7.18
CA LYS A 255 -27.77 -4.53 7.16
C LYS A 255 -26.91 -5.07 6.02
N ALA A 256 -26.12 -6.11 6.30
CA ALA A 256 -25.35 -6.82 5.29
C ALA A 256 -26.28 -7.25 4.15
N SER A 257 -26.28 -6.47 3.06
CA SER A 257 -26.72 -6.91 1.75
C SER A 257 -25.49 -7.38 1.02
N ALA A 258 -25.56 -8.58 0.44
CA ALA A 258 -24.54 -9.08 -0.47
C ALA A 258 -24.19 -7.99 -1.51
N PRO A 259 -22.93 -7.91 -1.97
CA PRO A 259 -22.57 -6.98 -3.03
C PRO A 259 -23.46 -7.25 -4.24
N GLU A 260 -24.25 -6.26 -4.63
CA GLU A 260 -24.98 -6.30 -5.89
C GLU A 260 -23.91 -6.20 -6.99
N VAL A 261 -23.66 -7.31 -7.67
CA VAL A 261 -22.72 -7.37 -8.78
C VAL A 261 -23.29 -6.51 -9.90
N LEU A 262 -22.84 -5.27 -10.00
CA LEU A 262 -23.10 -4.44 -11.18
C LEU A 262 -22.42 -5.13 -12.36
N THR A 263 -23.22 -5.56 -13.32
CA THR A 263 -22.71 -6.09 -14.57
C THR A 263 -22.28 -4.93 -15.46
N LEU A 264 -21.42 -5.20 -16.45
CA LEU A 264 -21.07 -4.21 -17.49
C LEU A 264 -22.30 -3.62 -18.22
N ALA A 265 -23.46 -4.24 -18.11
CA ALA A 265 -24.73 -3.73 -18.66
C ALA A 265 -25.38 -2.65 -17.78
N ASP A 266 -25.00 -2.54 -16.50
CA ASP A 266 -25.57 -1.61 -15.52
C ASP A 266 -24.77 -0.29 -15.41
N LEU A 267 -23.60 -0.24 -16.06
CA LEU A 267 -22.79 0.98 -16.14
C LEU A 267 -23.33 1.89 -17.26
N PRO A 268 -23.51 3.21 -17.01
CA PRO A 268 -23.72 4.15 -18.10
C PRO A 268 -22.53 4.10 -19.07
N PRO A 269 -22.74 4.27 -20.39
CA PRO A 269 -21.66 4.15 -21.37
C PRO A 269 -20.51 5.10 -21.02
N VAL A 270 -19.38 4.51 -20.64
CA VAL A 270 -18.12 5.23 -20.40
C VAL A 270 -17.61 5.65 -21.77
N PHE A 271 -17.43 6.97 -21.95
CA PHE A 271 -17.17 7.69 -23.20
C PHE A 271 -18.43 8.06 -24.02
N SER A 272 -19.08 9.17 -23.64
CA SER A 272 -19.50 10.12 -24.67
C SER A 272 -18.28 10.90 -25.14
N PRO A 273 -18.09 11.15 -26.45
CA PRO A 273 -17.05 12.07 -26.90
C PRO A 273 -17.27 13.42 -26.20
N LEU A 274 -16.21 13.96 -25.60
CA LEU A 274 -16.23 15.30 -25.03
C LEU A 274 -16.80 16.26 -26.10
N PRO A 275 -17.79 17.11 -25.77
CA PRO A 275 -18.16 18.19 -26.68
C PRO A 275 -16.90 18.99 -26.97
N ALA A 276 -16.69 19.36 -28.24
CA ALA A 276 -15.56 20.19 -28.64
C ALA A 276 -15.52 21.43 -27.74
N VAL A 277 -14.54 21.47 -26.83
CA VAL A 277 -14.29 22.65 -26.02
C VAL A 277 -13.79 23.71 -27.00
N LEU A 278 -14.67 24.65 -27.34
CA LEU A 278 -14.26 25.92 -27.94
C LEU A 278 -13.32 26.57 -26.93
N LEU A 279 -12.03 26.55 -27.25
CA LEU A 279 -11.06 27.35 -26.53
C LEU A 279 -11.53 28.81 -26.59
N PRO A 280 -11.66 29.51 -25.45
CA PRO A 280 -12.01 30.91 -25.48
C PRO A 280 -10.93 31.68 -26.24
N SER A 281 -11.36 32.64 -27.04
CA SER A 281 -10.45 33.51 -27.80
C SER A 281 -9.51 34.26 -26.84
N PRO A 282 -8.29 34.66 -27.28
CA PRO A 282 -7.27 35.28 -26.42
C PRO A 282 -7.70 36.52 -25.63
N THR A 283 -8.86 37.11 -25.91
CA THR A 283 -9.37 38.35 -25.31
C THR A 283 -10.24 38.17 -24.05
N GLU A 284 -10.47 36.94 -23.57
CA GLU A 284 -11.27 36.69 -22.35
C GLU A 284 -10.43 36.41 -21.09
N TRP A 285 -9.12 36.21 -21.25
CA TRP A 285 -8.19 35.96 -20.13
C TRP A 285 -7.92 37.22 -19.27
N GLU A 286 -8.01 38.42 -19.85
CA GLU A 286 -7.54 39.67 -19.20
C GLU A 286 -8.58 40.40 -18.32
N ARG A 287 -9.80 39.87 -18.13
CA ARG A 287 -10.84 40.53 -17.32
C ARG A 287 -11.15 39.87 -15.97
N GLY A 288 -10.52 38.73 -15.64
CA GLY A 288 -10.88 37.94 -14.45
C GLY A 288 -9.92 38.03 -13.26
N TRP A 289 -8.64 38.33 -13.48
CA TRP A 289 -7.62 38.30 -12.42
C TRP A 289 -6.68 39.50 -12.56
N GLY A 290 -6.82 40.46 -11.64
CA GLY A 290 -5.96 41.62 -11.57
C GLY A 290 -4.51 41.25 -11.25
N ARG A 291 -3.60 41.88 -12.01
CA ARG A 291 -2.13 41.93 -11.89
C ARG A 291 -1.39 40.67 -12.38
N GLY A 292 -0.90 40.76 -13.61
CA GLY A 292 0.18 39.92 -14.12
C GLY A 292 1.56 40.27 -13.50
N PRO A 293 2.57 39.41 -13.69
CA PRO A 293 3.84 39.46 -12.98
C PRO A 293 4.87 40.38 -13.67
N GLU A 294 4.60 41.69 -13.69
CA GLU A 294 5.57 42.71 -14.19
C GLU A 294 5.85 43.83 -13.18
N ALA A 295 5.77 43.54 -11.87
CA ALA A 295 6.05 44.52 -10.81
C ALA A 295 7.23 44.13 -9.90
N LEU A 296 8.29 43.58 -10.48
CA LEU A 296 9.50 43.21 -9.71
C LEU A 296 10.79 43.48 -10.47
N LEU A 297 10.88 44.62 -11.15
CA LEU A 297 12.14 45.24 -11.58
C LEU A 297 11.99 46.76 -11.53
N ALA A 298 12.32 47.36 -10.37
CA ALA A 298 12.71 48.76 -10.27
C ALA A 298 13.78 48.90 -9.18
N ASP A 299 14.81 49.65 -9.56
CA ASP A 299 16.20 49.78 -9.08
C ASP A 299 16.39 50.22 -7.60
N PRO A 300 17.57 49.98 -6.98
CA PRO A 300 17.93 50.48 -5.67
C PRO A 300 18.57 51.87 -5.76
N SER A 301 18.11 52.77 -4.90
CA SER A 301 18.78 54.03 -4.54
C SER A 301 18.75 54.21 -3.04
#